data_AF-A0A8S1BVD3-F1
#
_entry.id   AF-A0A8S1BVD3-F1
#
_cell.length_a   1.000
_cell.length_b   1.000
_cell.length_c   1.000
_cell.angle_alpha   90.00
_cell.angle_beta   90.00
_cell.angle_gamma   90.00
#
_symmetry.space_group_name_H-M   'P 1'
#
loop_
_entity.id
_entity.type
_entity.pdbx_description
1 polymer ?
#
loop_
_entity_poly.entity_id
_entity_poly.type
_entity_poly.pdbx_seq_one_letter_code
_entity_poly.pdbx_strand_id
1 'polypeptide(L)'
;MCHRCGLSDEDLNRRWSRPDQTLHPVIYNAKGLIEYCCRVLHRIPYFYCDLHGHSRRKNVFFYGCSQAGSWNAADRTVPEDPTEFLLLPHILQQTAPAFSLNHCNFRVERGRESTARVALWRQLGITRSYTLESSYCGCDQGPYQGYHLGTYQLHEMGRNLCEALRTLYEDGWKLKLVLACSSPQTFANEQPNRVVGGIAGLGGVRTYEEEAVLTNPSDDSDYEEEYHAMNECH
;
A
#
# COMPACT_ATOMS: atom_id res chain seq x y z
N MET A 1 -6.38 21.94 12.11
CA MET A 1 -6.56 21.79 10.64
C MET A 1 -7.19 20.44 10.38
N CYS A 2 -8.28 20.41 9.60
CA CYS A 2 -9.15 19.26 9.41
C CYS A 2 -8.40 18.07 8.78
N HIS A 3 -8.21 16.98 9.53
CA HIS A 3 -7.50 15.80 9.02
C HIS A 3 -8.44 14.75 8.42
N ARG A 4 -9.77 14.83 8.56
CA ARG A 4 -10.67 13.72 8.14
C ARG A 4 -12.10 14.06 7.72
N CYS A 5 -12.51 15.32 7.61
CA CYS A 5 -13.91 15.64 7.36
C CYS A 5 -14.11 16.44 6.07
N GLY A 6 -14.98 15.95 5.18
CA GLY A 6 -15.56 16.79 4.13
C GLY A 6 -16.52 17.84 4.71
N LEU A 7 -17.17 18.64 3.86
CA LEU A 7 -18.17 19.65 4.29
C LEU A 7 -19.36 19.05 5.08
N SER A 8 -19.53 17.72 5.06
CA SER A 8 -20.54 16.96 5.79
C SER A 8 -20.11 16.49 7.20
N ASP A 9 -18.91 16.84 7.66
CA ASP A 9 -18.29 16.36 8.91
C ASP A 9 -18.08 14.83 9.00
N GLU A 10 -18.13 14.14 7.86
CA GLU A 10 -17.99 12.68 7.78
C GLU A 10 -16.63 12.24 7.20
N ASP A 11 -16.09 11.14 7.74
CA ASP A 11 -14.93 10.45 7.17
C ASP A 11 -15.35 9.74 5.87
N LEU A 12 -14.96 10.31 4.72
CA LEU A 12 -15.25 9.76 3.40
C LEU A 12 -14.76 8.30 3.26
N ASN A 13 -13.65 7.94 3.91
CA ASN A 13 -13.14 6.57 3.90
C ASN A 13 -13.88 5.63 4.87
N ARG A 14 -15.06 6.03 5.34
CA ARG A 14 -16.04 5.18 6.06
C ARG A 14 -17.39 5.10 5.37
N ARG A 15 -17.50 5.61 4.14
CA ARG A 15 -18.77 5.73 3.41
C ARG A 15 -18.79 5.01 2.06
N TRP A 16 -17.75 4.26 1.70
CA TRP A 16 -17.67 3.57 0.40
C TRP A 16 -18.63 2.40 0.22
N SER A 17 -19.11 1.79 1.30
CA SER A 17 -20.08 0.68 1.19
C SER A 17 -21.39 1.13 0.54
N ARG A 18 -21.87 2.34 0.87
CA ARG A 18 -23.07 2.96 0.33
C ARG A 18 -22.95 4.50 0.39
N PRO A 19 -22.17 5.11 -0.52
CA PRO A 19 -22.00 6.56 -0.53
C PRO A 19 -23.32 7.23 -0.91
N ASP A 20 -23.49 8.48 -0.46
CA ASP A 20 -24.67 9.29 -0.76
C ASP A 20 -24.30 10.31 -1.84
N GLN A 21 -25.18 10.52 -2.83
CA GLN A 21 -24.89 11.39 -3.96
C GLN A 21 -24.74 12.86 -3.56
N THR A 22 -25.46 13.28 -2.52
CA THR A 22 -25.48 14.67 -2.05
C THR A 22 -24.41 14.91 -0.98
N LEU A 23 -24.29 14.01 0.00
CA LEU A 23 -23.33 14.16 1.10
C LEU A 23 -21.92 13.71 0.73
N HIS A 24 -21.78 12.76 -0.19
CA HIS A 24 -20.51 12.13 -0.57
C HIS A 24 -20.25 12.14 -2.08
N PRO A 25 -20.43 13.27 -2.79
CA PRO A 25 -20.44 13.31 -4.25
C PRO A 25 -19.14 12.77 -4.88
N VAL A 26 -17.99 13.01 -4.23
CA VAL A 26 -16.68 12.56 -4.75
C VAL A 26 -16.60 11.03 -4.78
N ILE A 27 -16.81 10.37 -3.65
CA ILE A 27 -16.72 8.90 -3.58
C ILE A 27 -17.92 8.21 -4.23
N TYR A 28 -19.08 8.87 -4.28
CA TYR A 28 -20.25 8.39 -5.01
C TYR A 28 -19.94 8.26 -6.49
N ASN A 29 -19.46 9.33 -7.12
CA ASN A 29 -19.15 9.33 -8.55
C ASN A 29 -17.92 8.45 -8.87
N ALA A 30 -16.88 8.48 -8.04
CA ALA A 30 -15.72 7.61 -8.21
C ALA A 30 -16.10 6.13 -8.15
N LYS A 31 -16.90 5.72 -7.16
CA LYS A 31 -17.43 4.36 -7.09
C LYS A 31 -18.33 4.04 -8.29
N GLY A 32 -19.17 4.98 -8.72
CA GLY A 32 -20.02 4.83 -9.91
C GLY A 32 -19.23 4.51 -11.18
N LEU A 33 -18.08 5.16 -11.40
CA LEU A 33 -17.19 4.84 -12.53
C LEU A 33 -16.62 3.42 -12.44
N ILE A 34 -16.20 2.99 -11.25
CA ILE A 34 -15.70 1.63 -11.04
C ILE A 34 -16.83 0.60 -11.23
N GLU A 35 -18.03 0.91 -10.73
CA GLU A 35 -19.23 0.07 -10.93
C GLU A 35 -19.61 -0.03 -12.40
N TYR A 36 -19.48 1.05 -13.17
CA TYR A 36 -19.67 1.04 -14.62
C TYR A 36 -18.66 0.11 -15.30
N CYS A 37 -17.38 0.18 -14.96
CA CYS A 37 -16.36 -0.75 -15.46
C CYS A 37 -16.73 -2.21 -15.18
N CYS A 38 -17.09 -2.53 -13.93
CA CYS A 38 -17.38 -3.91 -13.54
C CYS A 38 -18.70 -4.44 -14.11
N ARG A 39 -19.79 -3.66 -14.02
CA ARG A 39 -21.15 -4.14 -14.28
C ARG A 39 -21.63 -3.91 -15.72
N VAL A 40 -21.12 -2.86 -16.38
CA VAL A 40 -21.54 -2.50 -17.75
C VAL A 40 -20.48 -2.93 -18.76
N LEU A 41 -19.21 -2.62 -18.51
CA LEU A 41 -18.13 -3.01 -19.42
C LEU A 41 -17.64 -4.45 -19.20
N HIS A 42 -18.08 -5.11 -18.13
CA HIS A 42 -17.61 -6.43 -17.71
C HIS A 42 -16.08 -6.52 -17.58
N ARG A 43 -15.47 -5.42 -17.13
CA ARG A 43 -14.03 -5.28 -16.90
C ARG A 43 -13.76 -4.87 -15.47
N ILE A 44 -13.44 -5.85 -14.63
CA ILE A 44 -13.00 -5.59 -13.27
C ILE A 44 -11.60 -4.94 -13.33
N PRO A 45 -11.38 -3.79 -12.67
CA PRO A 45 -10.06 -3.19 -12.60
C PRO A 45 -9.03 -4.16 -12.05
N TYR A 46 -7.86 -4.21 -12.69
CA TYR A 46 -6.78 -5.10 -12.28
C TYR A 46 -6.22 -4.75 -10.89
N PHE A 47 -6.23 -3.46 -10.54
CA PHE A 47 -5.65 -2.89 -9.32
C PHE A 47 -6.45 -1.66 -8.87
N TYR A 48 -6.58 -1.49 -7.57
CA TYR A 48 -7.09 -0.29 -6.92
C TYR A 48 -6.20 0.09 -5.73
N CYS A 49 -5.93 1.39 -5.56
CA CYS A 49 -5.14 1.90 -4.46
C CYS A 49 -5.71 3.21 -3.89
N ASP A 50 -5.93 3.22 -2.59
CA ASP A 50 -6.30 4.39 -1.80
C ASP A 50 -5.05 4.91 -1.07
N LEU A 51 -4.55 6.10 -1.41
CA LEU A 51 -3.28 6.65 -0.90
C LEU A 51 -3.51 7.47 0.38
N HIS A 52 -2.82 7.11 1.46
CA HIS A 52 -2.98 7.73 2.80
C HIS A 52 -1.63 8.07 3.43
N GLY A 53 -1.68 8.99 4.40
CA GLY A 53 -0.59 9.26 5.32
C GLY A 53 -0.83 8.63 6.68
N HIS A 54 0.21 8.03 7.26
CA HIS A 54 0.14 7.31 8.52
C HIS A 54 0.99 7.96 9.60
N SER A 55 0.37 8.34 10.72
CA SER A 55 0.99 9.16 11.76
C SER A 55 1.79 8.41 12.84
N ARG A 56 1.80 7.07 12.82
CA ARG A 56 2.42 6.26 13.90
C ARG A 56 3.44 5.24 13.42
N ARG A 57 3.05 4.37 12.49
CA ARG A 57 3.93 3.38 11.86
C ARG A 57 4.88 4.06 10.88
N LYS A 58 6.09 3.53 10.80
CA LYS A 58 7.18 3.93 9.90
C LYS A 58 7.10 3.20 8.55
N ASN A 59 7.86 3.70 7.57
CA ASN A 59 7.94 3.20 6.19
C ASN A 59 6.63 3.37 5.39
N VAL A 60 6.64 2.86 4.16
CA VAL A 60 5.47 2.72 3.29
C VAL A 60 4.97 1.27 3.33
N PHE A 61 3.67 1.05 3.44
CA PHE A 61 3.12 -0.31 3.52
C PHE A 61 1.67 -0.39 3.05
N PHE A 62 1.22 -1.62 2.76
CA PHE A 62 -0.14 -1.88 2.32
C PHE A 62 -1.04 -2.41 3.42
N TYR A 63 -2.26 -1.91 3.40
CA TYR A 63 -3.44 -2.56 3.93
C TYR A 63 -4.17 -3.24 2.76
N GLY A 64 -4.38 -4.56 2.79
CA GLY A 64 -5.07 -5.33 1.73
C GLY A 64 -6.27 -6.13 2.28
N CYS A 65 -6.84 -7.02 1.47
CA CYS A 65 -7.96 -7.87 1.91
C CYS A 65 -7.65 -9.35 1.67
N SER A 66 -7.75 -10.16 2.72
CA SER A 66 -7.72 -11.62 2.67
C SER A 66 -9.09 -12.17 3.05
N GLN A 67 -9.58 -13.15 2.29
CA GLN A 67 -10.78 -13.91 2.61
C GLN A 67 -10.58 -14.61 3.96
N ALA A 68 -9.49 -15.37 4.14
CA ALA A 68 -9.19 -16.10 5.36
C ALA A 68 -9.05 -15.16 6.58
N GLY A 69 -8.50 -13.96 6.36
CA GLY A 69 -8.34 -12.91 7.37
C GLY A 69 -9.59 -12.06 7.61
N SER A 70 -10.73 -12.34 6.98
CA SER A 70 -11.95 -11.54 7.16
C SER A 70 -12.70 -11.90 8.43
N TRP A 71 -13.24 -10.89 9.12
CA TRP A 71 -14.15 -11.08 10.24
C TRP A 71 -15.50 -11.68 9.80
N ASN A 72 -15.95 -11.40 8.56
CA ASN A 72 -17.23 -11.87 8.02
C ASN A 72 -17.10 -13.33 7.56
N ALA A 73 -17.97 -14.21 8.06
CA ALA A 73 -17.96 -15.63 7.74
C ALA A 73 -18.25 -15.92 6.26
N ALA A 74 -19.06 -15.10 5.60
CA ALA A 74 -19.38 -15.27 4.19
C ALA A 74 -18.17 -15.01 3.27
N ASP A 75 -17.27 -14.11 3.65
CA ASP A 75 -16.04 -13.88 2.87
C ASP A 75 -15.13 -15.12 2.91
N ARG A 76 -15.13 -15.84 4.04
CA ARG A 76 -14.29 -17.04 4.27
C ARG A 76 -14.75 -18.29 3.53
N THR A 77 -15.96 -18.29 2.95
CA THR A 77 -16.45 -19.42 2.14
C THR A 77 -15.96 -19.36 0.69
N VAL A 78 -15.46 -18.21 0.26
CA VAL A 78 -14.92 -18.02 -1.08
C VAL A 78 -13.46 -18.54 -1.09
N PRO A 79 -13.08 -19.41 -2.05
CA PRO A 79 -11.70 -19.82 -2.21
C PRO A 79 -10.77 -18.62 -2.38
N GLU A 80 -9.61 -18.68 -1.74
CA GLU A 80 -8.59 -17.64 -1.80
C GLU A 80 -7.38 -18.16 -2.57
N ASP A 81 -6.91 -17.39 -3.55
CA ASP A 81 -5.56 -17.52 -4.06
C ASP A 81 -4.72 -16.37 -3.46
N PRO A 82 -3.87 -16.65 -2.45
CA PRO A 82 -3.07 -15.62 -1.79
C PRO A 82 -2.18 -14.83 -2.74
N THR A 83 -1.80 -15.43 -3.88
CA THR A 83 -0.95 -14.77 -4.87
C THR A 83 -1.66 -13.60 -5.55
N GLU A 84 -2.99 -13.56 -5.54
CA GLU A 84 -3.74 -12.44 -6.10
C GLU A 84 -3.49 -11.12 -5.37
N PHE A 85 -3.28 -11.16 -4.05
CA PHE A 85 -3.08 -9.96 -3.25
C PHE A 85 -1.69 -9.85 -2.58
N LEU A 86 -0.91 -10.93 -2.51
CA LEU A 86 0.43 -10.90 -1.89
C LEU A 86 1.56 -10.59 -2.87
N LEU A 87 1.43 -10.90 -4.17
CA LEU A 87 2.56 -10.77 -5.10
C LEU A 87 3.05 -9.32 -5.25
N LEU A 88 2.14 -8.34 -5.37
CA LEU A 88 2.54 -6.94 -5.48
C LEU A 88 3.36 -6.45 -4.26
N PRO A 89 2.92 -6.66 -3.00
CA PRO A 89 3.74 -6.40 -1.83
C PRO A 89 5.15 -7.06 -1.87
N HIS A 90 5.26 -8.30 -2.35
CA HIS A 90 6.55 -8.99 -2.42
C HIS A 90 7.49 -8.37 -3.47
N ILE A 91 6.96 -7.99 -4.63
CA ILE A 91 7.74 -7.29 -5.66
C ILE A 91 8.23 -5.94 -5.11
N LEU A 92 7.35 -5.20 -4.43
CA LEU A 92 7.72 -3.92 -3.82
C LEU A 92 8.76 -4.04 -2.72
N GLN A 93 8.73 -5.10 -1.91
CA GLN A 93 9.77 -5.34 -0.90
C GLN A 93 11.17 -5.45 -1.52
N GLN A 94 11.27 -5.94 -2.75
CA GLN A 94 12.54 -6.12 -3.45
C GLN A 94 12.98 -4.88 -4.22
N THR A 95 12.03 -4.04 -4.64
CA THR A 95 12.25 -2.96 -5.61
C THR A 95 12.10 -1.56 -5.03
N ALA A 96 11.35 -1.40 -3.94
CA ALA A 96 11.06 -0.11 -3.34
C ALA A 96 11.76 0.04 -1.97
N PRO A 97 12.79 0.90 -1.85
CA PRO A 97 13.56 1.03 -0.61
C PRO A 97 12.72 1.47 0.60
N ALA A 98 11.70 2.29 0.38
CA ALA A 98 10.80 2.78 1.43
C ALA A 98 9.70 1.77 1.83
N PHE A 99 9.51 0.69 1.07
CA PHE A 99 8.40 -0.25 1.29
C PHE A 99 8.76 -1.31 2.35
N SER A 100 7.80 -1.62 3.22
CA SER A 100 7.94 -2.66 4.24
C SER A 100 6.80 -3.67 4.16
N LEU A 101 7.12 -4.88 3.68
CA LEU A 101 6.19 -6.00 3.64
C LEU A 101 5.75 -6.41 5.05
N ASN A 102 6.68 -6.37 6.02
CA ASN A 102 6.41 -6.71 7.42
C ASN A 102 5.35 -5.80 8.06
N HIS A 103 5.21 -4.55 7.59
CA HIS A 103 4.20 -3.63 8.08
C HIS A 103 2.84 -3.80 7.39
N CYS A 104 2.77 -4.59 6.30
CA CYS A 104 1.54 -4.85 5.59
C CYS A 104 0.53 -5.64 6.43
N ASN A 105 -0.76 -5.43 6.20
CA ASN A 105 -1.81 -6.17 6.88
C ASN A 105 -3.03 -6.40 5.99
N PHE A 106 -3.40 -7.66 5.84
CA PHE A 106 -4.48 -8.12 4.95
C PHE A 106 -5.75 -8.51 5.70
N ARG A 107 -5.77 -8.40 7.03
CA ARG A 107 -6.94 -8.69 7.86
C ARG A 107 -8.06 -7.70 7.56
N VAL A 108 -9.28 -8.20 7.36
CA VAL A 108 -10.47 -7.38 7.20
C VAL A 108 -11.22 -7.32 8.52
N GLU A 109 -11.24 -6.14 9.13
CA GLU A 109 -11.91 -5.89 10.41
C GLU A 109 -13.30 -5.28 10.20
N ARG A 110 -14.23 -5.56 11.13
CA ARG A 110 -15.61 -5.04 11.08
C ARG A 110 -15.69 -3.52 10.99
N GLY A 111 -14.81 -2.81 11.69
CA GLY A 111 -14.76 -1.35 11.66
C GLY A 111 -14.22 -0.74 10.36
N ARG A 112 -13.76 -1.58 9.41
CA ARG A 112 -13.14 -1.15 8.15
C ARG A 112 -13.95 -1.54 6.92
N GLU A 113 -15.14 -2.12 7.08
CA GLU A 113 -15.92 -2.64 5.95
C GLU A 113 -16.37 -1.57 4.96
N SER A 114 -16.52 -0.35 5.43
CA SER A 114 -16.95 0.78 4.63
C SER A 114 -15.79 1.64 4.11
N THR A 115 -14.54 1.18 4.25
CA THR A 115 -13.40 1.79 3.54
C THR A 115 -13.41 1.40 2.07
N ALA A 116 -12.77 2.22 1.23
CA ALA A 116 -12.71 1.99 -0.21
C ALA A 116 -12.16 0.59 -0.54
N ARG A 117 -11.00 0.28 0.05
CA ARG A 117 -10.32 -1.01 -0.07
C ARG A 117 -11.26 -2.21 0.10
N VAL A 118 -12.01 -2.23 1.21
CA VAL A 118 -12.85 -3.37 1.58
C VAL A 118 -14.16 -3.39 0.78
N ALA A 119 -14.79 -2.23 0.59
CA ALA A 119 -16.03 -2.12 -0.16
C ALA A 119 -15.85 -2.56 -1.63
N LEU A 120 -14.78 -2.12 -2.29
CA LEU A 120 -14.50 -2.45 -3.68
C LEU A 120 -14.07 -3.92 -3.85
N TRP A 121 -13.25 -4.44 -2.93
CA TRP A 121 -12.89 -5.86 -2.90
C TRP A 121 -14.13 -6.75 -2.80
N ARG A 122 -14.99 -6.49 -1.80
CA ARG A 122 -16.15 -7.34 -1.52
C ARG A 122 -17.28 -7.18 -2.55
N GLN A 123 -17.59 -5.96 -2.97
CA GLN A 123 -18.76 -5.69 -3.80
C GLN A 123 -18.48 -5.83 -5.30
N LEU A 124 -17.23 -5.62 -5.72
CA LEU A 124 -16.86 -5.54 -7.14
C LEU A 124 -15.77 -6.56 -7.55
N GLY A 125 -15.25 -7.36 -6.61
CA GLY A 125 -14.31 -8.44 -6.90
C GLY A 125 -12.89 -7.96 -7.25
N ILE A 126 -12.52 -6.73 -6.89
CA ILE A 126 -11.15 -6.22 -7.11
C ILE A 126 -10.22 -6.86 -6.08
N THR A 127 -9.53 -7.93 -6.47
CA THR A 127 -8.67 -8.72 -5.57
C THR A 127 -7.43 -7.94 -5.11
N ARG A 128 -6.83 -7.14 -5.99
CA ARG A 128 -5.72 -6.21 -5.72
C ARG A 128 -6.23 -4.84 -5.28
N SER A 129 -7.04 -4.82 -4.23
CA SER A 129 -7.57 -3.60 -3.64
C SER A 129 -6.78 -3.27 -2.36
N TYR A 130 -6.09 -2.14 -2.36
CA TYR A 130 -5.21 -1.75 -1.26
C TYR A 130 -5.48 -0.34 -0.75
N THR A 131 -5.10 -0.09 0.50
CA THR A 131 -4.76 1.23 1.00
C THR A 131 -3.24 1.28 1.15
N LEU A 132 -2.57 2.22 0.49
CA LEU A 132 -1.14 2.47 0.65
C LEU A 132 -0.96 3.56 1.71
N GLU A 133 -0.24 3.24 2.77
CA GLU A 133 0.04 4.15 3.87
C GLU A 133 1.50 4.61 3.77
N SER A 134 1.71 5.93 3.73
CA SER A 134 3.04 6.53 3.78
C SER A 134 3.27 7.22 5.12
N SER A 135 4.37 6.88 5.80
CA SER A 135 4.62 7.36 7.17
C SER A 135 4.99 8.84 7.24
N TYR A 136 4.38 9.55 8.19
CA TYR A 136 4.88 10.85 8.66
C TYR A 136 6.06 10.74 9.63
N CYS A 137 6.31 9.55 10.20
CA CYS A 137 7.39 9.29 11.17
C CYS A 137 8.70 8.83 10.50
N GLY A 138 8.77 8.88 9.17
CA GLY A 138 9.93 8.46 8.38
C GLY A 138 10.12 6.95 8.28
N CYS A 139 11.32 6.55 7.88
CA CYS A 139 11.70 5.15 7.68
C CYS A 139 12.60 4.63 8.82
N ASP A 140 12.49 3.35 9.13
CA ASP A 140 13.36 2.65 10.09
C ASP A 140 14.18 1.51 9.47
N GLN A 141 14.09 1.34 8.15
CA GLN A 141 14.83 0.33 7.39
C GLN A 141 15.33 0.90 6.06
N GLY A 142 16.28 0.18 5.45
CA GLY A 142 16.81 0.50 4.12
C GLY A 142 17.63 1.80 4.11
N PRO A 143 17.95 2.31 2.90
CA PRO A 143 18.78 3.52 2.74
C PRO A 143 18.14 4.79 3.33
N TYR A 144 16.84 4.77 3.61
CA TYR A 144 16.10 5.89 4.22
C TYR A 144 15.96 5.78 5.74
N GLN A 145 16.58 4.78 6.38
CA GLN A 145 16.52 4.61 7.82
C GLN A 145 16.95 5.90 8.55
N GLY A 146 16.08 6.39 9.44
CA GLY A 146 16.30 7.62 10.20
C GLY A 146 15.86 8.90 9.50
N TYR A 147 15.43 8.84 8.24
CA TYR A 147 14.98 9.99 7.46
C TYR A 147 13.46 10.02 7.27
N HIS A 148 12.91 11.23 7.12
CA HIS A 148 11.52 11.43 6.74
C HIS A 148 11.30 11.18 5.24
N LEU A 149 10.09 10.79 4.87
CA LEU A 149 9.67 10.69 3.47
C LEU A 149 9.36 12.09 2.94
N GLY A 150 10.28 12.63 2.16
CA GLY A 150 10.07 13.86 1.40
C GLY A 150 9.41 13.60 0.05
N THR A 151 9.17 14.67 -0.70
CA THR A 151 8.57 14.60 -2.04
C THR A 151 9.34 13.63 -2.95
N TYR A 152 10.67 13.69 -2.96
CA TYR A 152 11.49 12.77 -3.76
C TYR A 152 11.16 11.29 -3.48
N GLN A 153 11.16 10.88 -2.21
CA GLN A 153 10.88 9.50 -1.83
C GLN A 153 9.43 9.09 -2.15
N LEU A 154 8.48 10.00 -2.04
CA LEU A 154 7.08 9.74 -2.42
C LEU A 154 6.94 9.52 -3.94
N HIS A 155 7.63 10.33 -4.75
CA HIS A 155 7.67 10.14 -6.20
C HIS A 155 8.42 8.87 -6.61
N GLU A 156 9.52 8.54 -5.94
CA GLU A 156 10.23 7.28 -6.13
C GLU A 156 9.32 6.07 -5.80
N MET A 157 8.63 6.11 -4.66
CA MET A 157 7.65 5.06 -4.30
C MET A 157 6.54 4.92 -5.35
N GLY A 158 6.06 6.03 -5.91
CA GLY A 158 5.09 6.01 -7.02
C GLY A 158 5.63 5.34 -8.28
N ARG A 159 6.88 5.64 -8.67
CA ARG A 159 7.57 4.98 -9.80
C ARG A 159 7.72 3.48 -9.57
N ASN A 160 8.22 3.10 -8.40
CA ASN A 160 8.39 1.69 -8.03
C ASN A 160 7.06 0.93 -8.00
N LEU A 161 5.97 1.58 -7.57
CA LEU A 161 4.63 0.98 -7.63
C LEU A 161 4.18 0.71 -9.07
N CYS A 162 4.37 1.65 -9.99
CA CYS A 162 4.06 1.46 -11.41
C CYS A 162 4.90 0.33 -12.02
N GLU A 163 6.20 0.29 -11.74
CA GLU A 163 7.08 -0.76 -12.23
C GLU A 163 6.71 -2.13 -11.67
N ALA A 164 6.44 -2.22 -10.37
CA ALA A 164 6.01 -3.47 -9.73
C ALA A 164 4.67 -3.98 -10.28
N LEU A 165 3.73 -3.08 -10.59
CA LEU A 165 2.47 -3.43 -11.25
C LEU A 165 2.70 -3.97 -12.67
N ARG A 166 3.62 -3.37 -13.43
CA ARG A 166 3.99 -3.87 -14.76
C ARG A 166 4.61 -5.27 -14.67
N THR A 167 5.58 -5.46 -13.78
CA THR A 167 6.19 -6.78 -13.52
C THR A 167 5.15 -7.82 -13.12
N LEU A 168 4.21 -7.45 -12.24
CA LEU A 168 3.13 -8.35 -11.83
C LEU A 168 2.22 -8.73 -13.00
N TYR A 169 1.93 -7.79 -13.90
CA TYR A 169 1.08 -8.02 -15.06
C TYR A 169 1.76 -8.92 -16.10
N GLU A 170 3.04 -8.70 -16.39
CA GLU A 170 3.80 -9.43 -17.41
C GLU A 170 4.29 -10.80 -16.92
N ASP A 171 4.81 -10.86 -15.69
CA ASP A 171 5.55 -12.01 -15.16
C ASP A 171 4.90 -12.66 -13.94
N GLY A 172 3.73 -12.17 -13.50
CA GLY A 172 3.05 -12.70 -12.30
C GLY A 172 2.83 -14.22 -12.34
N TRP A 173 2.60 -14.80 -13.52
CA TRP A 173 2.44 -16.24 -13.69
C TRP A 173 3.73 -17.03 -13.40
N LYS A 174 4.92 -16.49 -13.73
CA LYS A 174 6.21 -17.11 -13.42
C LYS A 174 6.47 -17.09 -11.92
N LEU A 175 6.16 -15.96 -11.27
CA LEU A 175 6.24 -15.83 -9.83
C LEU A 175 5.35 -16.88 -9.14
N LYS A 176 4.08 -17.01 -9.56
CA LYS A 176 3.18 -18.06 -9.03
C LYS A 176 3.78 -19.48 -9.15
N LEU A 177 4.44 -19.80 -10.26
CA LEU A 177 5.10 -21.10 -10.46
C LEU A 177 6.27 -21.32 -9.49
N VAL A 178 7.15 -20.33 -9.32
CA VAL A 178 8.27 -20.41 -8.37
C VAL A 178 7.76 -20.63 -6.94
N LEU A 179 6.66 -19.95 -6.59
CA LEU A 179 6.04 -20.07 -5.28
C LEU A 179 5.30 -21.40 -5.07
N ALA A 180 4.76 -22.01 -6.13
CA ALA A 180 4.15 -23.33 -6.08
C ALA A 180 5.19 -24.47 -6.04
N CYS A 181 6.38 -24.26 -6.60
CA CYS A 181 7.51 -25.20 -6.56
C CYS A 181 8.31 -25.12 -5.26
N SER A 182 8.29 -23.97 -4.58
CA SER A 182 8.71 -23.83 -3.19
C SER A 182 7.62 -24.45 -2.31
N SER A 183 7.96 -25.25 -1.30
CA SER A 183 6.97 -25.99 -0.51
C SER A 183 5.83 -25.07 0.00
N PRO A 184 4.57 -25.55 0.12
CA PRO A 184 3.39 -24.74 0.51
C PRO A 184 3.49 -24.02 1.88
N GLN A 185 4.59 -24.22 2.60
CA GLN A 185 4.81 -23.75 3.96
C GLN A 185 5.42 -22.34 4.02
N THR A 186 5.97 -21.78 2.93
CA THR A 186 6.63 -20.47 2.95
C THR A 186 5.65 -19.29 3.07
N PHE A 187 4.52 -19.30 2.36
CA PHE A 187 3.51 -18.23 2.47
C PHE A 187 2.65 -18.29 3.73
N ALA A 188 2.40 -19.50 4.26
CA ALA A 188 1.56 -19.69 5.43
C ALA A 188 2.30 -19.39 6.75
N ASN A 189 3.63 -19.50 6.76
CA ASN A 189 4.46 -19.25 7.95
C ASN A 189 5.01 -17.82 8.03
N GLU A 190 5.06 -17.06 6.94
CA GLU A 190 5.34 -15.61 6.98
C GLU A 190 4.05 -14.84 7.31
N GLN A 191 3.49 -15.09 8.49
CA GLN A 191 2.38 -14.31 9.02
C GLN A 191 2.91 -13.00 9.62
N PRO A 192 2.54 -11.81 9.12
CA PRO A 192 2.87 -10.55 9.80
C PRO A 192 2.09 -10.32 11.13
N ASN A 193 1.31 -11.30 11.61
CA ASN A 193 0.32 -11.12 12.68
C ASN A 193 0.31 -12.22 13.78
N ARG A 194 1.47 -12.76 14.20
CA ARG A 194 1.52 -13.63 15.40
C ARG A 194 2.07 -12.87 16.61
N VAL A 195 1.18 -12.50 17.55
CA VAL A 195 1.54 -12.12 18.93
C VAL A 195 1.38 -13.36 19.81
N VAL A 196 2.48 -14.04 20.15
CA VAL A 196 2.62 -14.85 21.38
C VAL A 196 4.09 -14.78 21.80
N GLY A 197 4.32 -14.50 23.09
CA GLY A 197 5.60 -14.07 23.66
C GLY A 197 6.73 -15.11 23.73
N GLY A 198 7.90 -14.56 24.07
CA GLY A 198 9.13 -15.17 24.60
C GLY A 198 9.47 -16.61 24.26
N ILE A 199 10.67 -16.83 23.70
CA ILE A 199 11.80 -17.55 24.32
C ILE A 199 13.04 -17.32 23.43
N ALA A 200 14.19 -17.31 24.07
CA ALA A 200 15.52 -16.96 23.61
C ALA A 200 16.14 -17.84 22.50
N GLY A 201 17.09 -17.24 21.78
CA GLY A 201 18.40 -17.85 21.50
C GLY A 201 18.60 -18.39 20.08
N LEU A 202 19.89 -18.32 19.67
CA LEU A 202 20.49 -18.75 18.40
C LEU A 202 20.32 -17.72 17.26
N GLY A 203 21.34 -17.10 16.67
CA GLY A 203 22.78 -17.35 16.70
C GLY A 203 23.34 -17.23 15.28
N GLY A 204 23.80 -16.03 14.91
CA GLY A 204 24.84 -15.74 13.91
C GLY A 204 24.60 -16.08 12.43
N VAL A 205 24.48 -15.04 11.59
CA VAL A 205 25.06 -15.03 10.23
C VAL A 205 25.59 -13.62 9.93
N ARG A 206 26.75 -13.59 9.27
CA ARG A 206 27.72 -12.50 9.08
C ARG A 206 27.20 -11.32 8.26
N THR A 207 27.59 -10.12 8.66
CA THR A 207 27.52 -8.88 7.90
C THR A 207 28.61 -8.84 6.83
N TYR A 208 28.27 -8.46 5.60
CA TYR A 208 29.22 -7.95 4.62
C TYR A 208 29.13 -6.43 4.67
N GLU A 209 30.14 -5.81 5.27
CA GLU A 209 30.38 -4.37 5.20
C GLU A 209 31.02 -4.07 3.84
N GLU A 210 30.44 -3.16 3.07
CA GLU A 210 31.13 -2.49 1.97
C GLU A 210 31.04 -0.99 2.24
N GLU A 211 32.21 -0.41 2.55
CA GLU A 211 32.42 1.00 2.83
C GLU A 211 32.14 1.84 1.58
N ALA A 212 31.11 2.70 1.62
CA ALA A 212 30.98 3.80 0.69
C ALA A 212 31.61 5.05 1.32
N VAL A 213 32.85 5.32 0.90
CA VAL A 213 33.61 6.53 1.25
C VAL A 213 32.89 7.76 0.68
N LEU A 214 32.51 8.66 1.60
CA LEU A 214 32.03 10.00 1.30
C LEU A 214 33.13 10.80 0.58
N THR A 215 32.85 11.26 -0.63
CA THR A 215 33.58 12.37 -1.25
C THR A 215 32.58 13.49 -1.54
N ASN A 216 32.77 14.63 -0.87
CA ASN A 216 32.10 15.89 -1.17
C ASN A 216 32.70 16.48 -2.45
N PRO A 217 31.88 16.97 -3.38
CA PRO A 217 32.23 18.13 -4.18
C PRO A 217 31.42 19.33 -3.69
N SER A 218 32.17 20.36 -3.35
CA SER A 218 31.81 21.74 -3.14
C SER A 218 31.01 22.36 -4.30
N ASP A 219 30.17 23.33 -3.91
CA ASP A 219 29.68 24.48 -4.69
C ASP A 219 28.99 24.22 -6.04
N ASP A 220 27.68 24.43 -6.07
CA ASP A 220 27.07 25.29 -7.10
C ASP A 220 25.73 25.86 -6.60
N SER A 221 25.75 27.18 -6.45
CA SER A 221 24.64 28.07 -6.14
C SER A 221 23.75 28.25 -7.39
N ASP A 222 22.52 27.72 -7.40
CA ASP A 222 21.56 28.04 -8.47
C ASP A 222 20.07 27.73 -8.15
N TYR A 223 19.64 27.77 -6.88
CA TYR A 223 18.25 27.44 -6.50
C TYR A 223 17.48 28.56 -5.76
N GLU A 224 17.92 29.82 -5.83
CA GLU A 224 17.31 30.95 -5.11
C GLU A 224 16.62 32.01 -6.00
N GLU A 225 16.29 31.73 -7.27
CA GLU A 225 15.62 32.71 -8.15
C GLU A 225 14.13 32.47 -8.46
N GLU A 226 13.53 31.34 -8.06
CA GLU A 226 12.13 31.04 -8.46
C GLU A 226 11.06 31.39 -7.41
N TYR A 227 11.44 31.86 -6.21
CA TYR A 227 10.48 32.23 -5.15
C TYR A 227 10.03 33.70 -5.14
N HIS A 228 10.58 34.55 -6.03
CA HIS A 228 10.26 35.98 -6.06
C HIS A 228 9.34 36.44 -7.20
N ALA A 229 8.82 35.54 -8.04
CA ALA A 229 8.03 35.92 -9.23
C ALA A 229 6.49 35.75 -9.12
N MET A 230 5.93 35.43 -7.94
CA MET A 230 4.46 35.24 -7.79
C MET A 230 3.72 36.29 -6.95
N ASN A 231 4.34 37.44 -6.64
CA ASN A 231 3.71 38.50 -5.83
C ASN A 231 3.57 39.86 -6.54
N GLU A 232 3.45 39.88 -7.87
CA GLU A 232 2.99 41.07 -8.59
C GLU A 232 1.99 40.69 -9.70
N CYS A 233 0.70 40.66 -9.36
CA CYS A 233 -0.35 41.05 -10.30
C CYS A 233 -1.58 41.53 -9.52
N HIS A 234 -2.04 42.72 -9.90
CA HIS A 234 -3.19 43.46 -9.38
C HIS A 234 -4.51 42.68 -9.39
#